data_AF-A0A1A8QIE4-F1
#
_entry.id   AF-A0A1A8QIE4-F1
#
_cell.length_a   1.000
_cell.length_b   1.000
_cell.length_c   1.000
_cell.angle_alpha   90.00
_cell.angle_beta   90.00
_cell.angle_gamma   90.00
#
_symmetry.space_group_name_H-M   'P 1'
#
loop_
_entity.id
_entity.type
_entity.pdbx_description
1 polymer ?
#
loop_
_entity_poly.entity_id
_entity_poly.type
_entity_poly.pdbx_seq_one_letter_code
_entity_poly.pdbx_strand_id
1 'polypeptide(L)'
;GRLAFLLLLFMFSMLSRVSDSHPRSSAIRAASNETVKRASDTVAEVAAYADVAKRIIELAVFGAAQNRSYKRLADFTDTIG
;
A
#
# COMPACT_ATOMS: atom_id res chain seq x y z
N GLY A 1 -0.16 44.70 16.80
CA GLY A 1 1.05 43.83 16.79
C GLY A 1 1.65 43.68 15.40
N ARG A 2 2.08 44.77 14.75
CA ARG A 2 2.75 44.71 13.44
C ARG A 2 4.23 44.32 13.55
N LEU A 3 4.88 44.77 14.61
CA LEU A 3 6.28 44.44 14.90
C LEU A 3 6.46 42.96 15.26
N ALA A 4 5.52 42.39 16.01
CA ALA A 4 5.49 40.96 16.35
C ALA A 4 5.36 40.07 15.10
N PHE A 5 4.55 40.49 14.12
CA PHE A 5 4.41 39.77 12.85
C PHE A 5 5.71 39.75 12.04
N LEU A 6 6.43 40.88 11.99
CA LEU A 6 7.73 40.97 11.31
C LEU A 6 8.80 40.12 12.01
N LEU A 7 8.80 40.06 13.34
CA LEU A 7 9.71 39.21 14.11
C LEU A 7 9.43 37.71 13.87
N LEU A 8 8.16 37.32 13.79
CA LEU A 8 7.79 35.94 13.45
C LEU A 8 8.21 35.58 12.02
N LEU A 9 8.01 36.48 11.06
CA LEU A 9 8.45 36.28 9.66
C LEU A 9 9.97 36.17 9.56
N PHE A 10 10.71 36.98 10.32
CA PHE A 10 12.16 36.95 10.38
C PHE A 10 12.68 35.65 11.02
N MET A 11 12.06 35.20 12.11
CA MET A 11 12.40 33.94 12.76
C MET A 11 12.10 32.73 11.88
N PHE A 12 10.96 32.73 11.19
CA PHE A 12 10.61 31.70 10.22
C PHE A 12 11.62 31.65 9.06
N SER A 13 12.03 32.81 8.54
CA SER A 13 13.06 32.91 7.49
C SER A 13 14.43 32.37 7.95
N MET A 14 14.80 32.58 9.22
CA MET A 14 16.03 32.01 9.78
C MET A 14 15.93 30.50 9.99
N LEU A 15 14.77 29.99 10.40
CA LEU A 15 14.50 28.56 10.50
C LEU A 15 14.56 27.87 9.12
N SER A 16 14.02 28.50 8.08
CA SER A 16 14.10 28.00 6.71
C SER A 16 15.52 27.95 6.16
N ARG A 17 16.41 28.87 6.57
CA ARG A 17 17.84 28.85 6.17
C ARG A 17 18.64 27.74 6.87
N VAL A 18 18.33 27.45 8.13
CA VAL A 18 18.94 26.32 8.87
C VAL A 18 18.47 24.98 8.30
N SER A 19 17.26 24.94 7.74
CA SER A 19 16.69 23.75 7.11
C SER A 19 17.18 23.51 5.68
N ASP A 20 18.17 24.25 5.19
CA ASP A 20 18.86 23.99 3.92
C ASP A 20 19.91 22.89 4.08
N SER A 21 19.51 21.79 4.73
CA SER A 21 20.21 20.52 4.66
C SER A 21 19.93 19.92 3.29
N HIS A 22 20.57 20.46 2.25
CA HIS A 22 20.49 19.91 0.90
C HIS A 22 21.03 18.48 0.93
N PRO A 23 20.18 17.43 0.88
CA PRO A 23 20.67 16.11 0.59
C PRO A 23 21.05 16.18 -0.87
N ARG A 24 22.34 16.03 -1.18
CA ARG A 24 22.87 16.02 -2.56
C ARG A 24 21.82 15.40 -3.49
N SER A 25 21.37 16.12 -4.51
CA SER A 25 20.38 15.68 -5.52
C SER A 25 20.55 14.21 -5.97
N SER A 26 21.78 13.69 -5.93
CA SER A 26 22.12 12.28 -6.13
C SER A 26 21.53 11.30 -5.10
N ALA A 27 21.47 11.64 -3.81
CA ALA A 27 20.92 10.80 -2.74
C ALA A 27 19.39 10.72 -2.81
N ILE A 28 18.71 11.82 -3.11
CA ILE A 28 17.25 11.82 -3.35
C ILE A 28 16.92 10.97 -4.58
N ARG A 29 17.71 11.12 -5.66
CA ARG A 29 17.55 10.34 -6.88
C ARG A 29 17.83 8.84 -6.66
N ALA A 30 18.86 8.51 -5.87
CA ALA A 30 19.16 7.13 -5.51
C ALA A 30 18.05 6.51 -4.67
N ALA A 31 17.58 7.20 -3.62
CA ALA A 31 16.47 6.74 -2.79
C ALA A 31 15.18 6.56 -3.61
N SER A 32 14.88 7.50 -4.52
CA SER A 32 13.74 7.39 -5.44
C SER A 32 13.88 6.23 -6.43
N ASN A 33 15.08 5.96 -6.93
CA ASN A 33 15.30 4.81 -7.82
C ASN A 33 15.14 3.48 -7.07
N GLU A 34 15.60 3.41 -5.82
CA GLU A 34 15.42 2.22 -4.97
C GLU A 34 13.95 1.97 -4.63
N THR A 35 13.15 3.01 -4.37
CA THR A 35 11.70 2.85 -4.15
C THR A 35 10.98 2.40 -5.40
N VAL A 36 11.32 2.96 -6.57
CA VAL A 36 10.77 2.54 -7.87
C VAL A 36 11.12 1.08 -8.16
N LYS A 37 12.37 0.67 -7.91
CA LYS A 37 12.81 -0.71 -8.09
C LYS A 37 12.07 -1.68 -7.18
N ARG A 38 11.90 -1.34 -5.90
CA ARG A 38 11.10 -2.16 -4.98
C ARG A 38 9.64 -2.28 -5.42
N ALA A 39 9.05 -1.19 -5.89
CA ALA A 39 7.69 -1.23 -6.41
C ALA A 39 7.59 -2.14 -7.66
N SER A 40 8.54 -2.07 -8.59
CA SER A 40 8.56 -2.96 -9.76
C SER A 40 8.74 -4.43 -9.37
N ASP A 41 9.59 -4.72 -8.38
CA ASP A 41 9.82 -6.08 -7.91
C ASP A 41 8.55 -6.67 -7.28
N THR A 42 7.82 -5.88 -6.47
CA THR A 42 6.53 -6.30 -5.90
C THR A 42 5.46 -6.53 -6.97
N VAL A 43 5.43 -5.70 -8.03
CA VAL A 43 4.49 -5.89 -9.15
C VAL A 43 4.79 -7.19 -9.89
N ALA A 44 6.08 -7.49 -10.14
CA ALA A 44 6.48 -8.73 -10.78
C ALA A 44 6.14 -9.96 -9.92
N GLU A 45 6.37 -9.89 -8.61
CA GLU A 45 6.00 -10.94 -7.67
C GLU A 45 4.49 -11.20 -7.66
N VAL A 46 3.68 -10.15 -7.52
CA VAL A 46 2.22 -10.27 -7.50
C VAL A 46 1.68 -10.78 -8.84
N ALA A 47 2.23 -10.31 -9.97
CA ALA A 47 1.83 -10.76 -11.29
C ALA A 47 2.09 -12.25 -11.53
N ALA A 48 3.15 -12.81 -10.93
CA ALA A 48 3.46 -14.23 -11.03
C ALA A 48 2.36 -15.15 -10.45
N TYR A 49 1.51 -14.63 -9.55
CA TYR A 49 0.42 -15.40 -8.94
C TYR A 49 -0.91 -15.35 -9.73
N ALA A 50 -0.98 -14.63 -10.85
CA ALA A 50 -2.23 -14.39 -11.58
C ALA A 50 -2.98 -15.69 -11.94
N ASP A 51 -2.27 -16.71 -12.44
CA ASP A 51 -2.88 -17.97 -12.87
C ASP A 51 -3.44 -18.78 -11.70
N VAL A 52 -2.70 -18.83 -10.59
CA VAL A 52 -3.15 -19.52 -9.37
C VAL A 52 -4.34 -18.80 -8.76
N ALA A 53 -4.29 -17.46 -8.70
CA ALA A 53 -5.40 -16.64 -8.22
C ALA A 53 -6.66 -16.85 -9.07
N LYS A 54 -6.54 -16.86 -10.40
CA LYS A 54 -7.64 -17.16 -11.32
C LYS A 54 -8.24 -18.53 -11.05
N ARG A 55 -7.41 -19.56 -10.86
CA ARG A 55 -7.88 -20.92 -10.58
C ARG A 55 -8.62 -21.02 -9.23
N ILE A 56 -8.17 -20.30 -8.21
CA ILE A 56 -8.86 -20.23 -6.91
C ILE A 56 -10.24 -19.59 -7.08
N ILE A 57 -10.31 -18.45 -7.79
CA ILE A 57 -11.56 -17.75 -8.07
C ILE A 57 -12.51 -18.66 -8.83
N GLU A 58 -12.05 -19.31 -9.89
CA GLU A 58 -12.86 -20.24 -10.67
C GLU A 58 -13.42 -21.37 -9.81
N LEU A 59 -12.57 -21.99 -8.98
CA LEU A 59 -13.00 -23.09 -8.11
C LEU A 59 -14.03 -22.66 -7.06
N ALA A 60 -13.83 -21.48 -6.45
CA ALA A 60 -14.66 -20.98 -5.36
C ALA A 60 -15.96 -20.30 -5.83
N VAL A 61 -15.93 -19.62 -6.98
CA VAL A 61 -17.06 -18.83 -7.49
C VAL A 61 -17.90 -19.64 -8.47
N PHE A 62 -17.28 -20.44 -9.34
CA PHE A 62 -17.97 -21.16 -10.42
C PHE A 62 -17.84 -22.68 -10.31
N GLY A 63 -16.88 -23.17 -9.52
CA GLY A 63 -16.51 -24.57 -9.46
C GLY A 63 -17.10 -25.31 -8.25
N ALA A 64 -16.54 -26.49 -7.98
CA ALA A 64 -17.03 -27.42 -6.98
C ALA A 64 -16.99 -26.90 -5.53
N ALA A 65 -16.27 -25.80 -5.26
CA ALA A 65 -16.24 -25.19 -3.94
C ALA A 65 -17.31 -24.09 -3.76
N GLN A 66 -18.07 -23.77 -4.81
CA GLN A 66 -19.17 -22.80 -4.74
C GLN A 66 -20.19 -23.20 -3.67
N ASN A 67 -20.60 -22.23 -2.85
CA ASN A 67 -21.63 -22.39 -1.82
C ASN A 67 -21.38 -23.53 -0.81
N ARG A 68 -20.12 -23.96 -0.63
CA ARG A 68 -19.76 -25.06 0.28
C ARG A 68 -20.15 -24.77 1.73
N SER A 69 -20.09 -23.51 2.17
CA SER A 69 -20.56 -23.10 3.50
C SER A 69 -22.07 -23.28 3.67
N TYR A 70 -22.86 -22.89 2.67
CA TYR A 70 -24.31 -23.09 2.67
C TYR A 70 -24.69 -24.57 2.70
N LYS A 71 -23.98 -25.40 1.92
CA LYS A 71 -24.22 -26.85 1.95
C LYS A 71 -23.94 -27.44 3.34
N ARG A 72 -22.83 -27.07 3.96
CA ARG A 72 -22.51 -27.51 5.34
C ARG A 72 -23.53 -27.04 6.37
N LEU A 73 -24.07 -25.83 6.20
CA LEU A 73 -25.12 -25.32 7.08
C LEU A 73 -26.43 -26.12 6.92
N ALA A 74 -26.83 -26.39 5.68
CA ALA A 74 -28.01 -27.22 5.39
C ALA A 74 -27.85 -28.65 5.94
N ASP A 75 -26.70 -29.29 5.68
CA ASP A 75 -26.41 -30.63 6.20
C ASP A 75 -26.43 -30.66 7.75
N PHE A 76 -25.99 -29.58 8.41
CA PHE A 76 -26.05 -29.44 9.86
C PHE A 76 -27.49 -29.30 10.37
N THR A 77 -28.31 -28.46 9.74
CA THR A 77 -29.71 -28.29 10.13
C THR A 77 -30.51 -29.56 9.94
N ASP A 78 -30.25 -30.34 8.87
CA ASP A 78 -30.92 -31.61 8.62
C ASP A 78 -30.53 -32.71 9.63
N THR A 79 -29.34 -32.59 10.22
CA THR A 79 -28.83 -33.58 11.20
C THR A 79 -29.30 -33.28 12.63
N ILE A 80 -29.51 -32.01 12.98
CA ILE A 80 -29.81 -31.57 14.35
C ILE A 80 -31.26 -31.11 14.54
N GLY A 81 -31.88 -30.54 13.51
CA GLY A 81 -33.27 -30.05 13.53
C GLY A 81 -34.28 -31.14 13.22
#